data_AF-A0A1Q8UAS2-F1
#
_entry.id   AF-A0A1Q8UAS2-F1
#
_cell.length_a   1.000
_cell.length_b   1.000
_cell.length_c   1.000
_cell.angle_alpha   90.00
_cell.angle_beta   90.00
_cell.angle_gamma   90.00
#
_symmetry.space_group_name_H-M   'P 1'
#
loop_
_entity.id
_entity.type
_entity.pdbx_description
1 polymer ?
#
loop_
_entity_poly.entity_id
_entity_poly.type
_entity_poly.pdbx_seq_one_letter_code
_entity_poly.pdbx_strand_id
1 'polypeptide(L)'
;MLTTAAATAVGAAALHAAHGLRKQVAALRTELAAGHALSASVPPQSRSTATPAEEIRAAVAEALAEERERELAEARAFWAAQEARDAADAPSLLGGLSGLGDDAPYYLPRQADFAGLESMDLEAAEAMEELAELSERTLAEHEIGELTDLPEIAEFPEDSPELAAARRRHPSHPDFIPVQTPVVTDHERTVNRLEELADTATELTDVRPGPLGTLDVYVFADGTTLCMTPGHRETAERLADALRAGRQPVLLGGSGVSGAYALTFSCGEDNVYILADRVIASF
;
A
#
# COMPACT_ATOMS: atom_id res chain seq x y z
N MET A 1 -72.32 10.89 -25.55
CA MET A 1 -72.77 11.20 -24.18
C MET A 1 -72.17 10.24 -23.15
N LEU A 2 -72.28 8.92 -23.33
CA LEU A 2 -71.73 7.92 -22.38
C LEU A 2 -70.19 7.98 -22.21
N THR A 3 -69.42 8.19 -23.28
CA THR A 3 -67.95 8.23 -23.23
C THR A 3 -67.41 9.47 -22.51
N THR A 4 -68.06 10.63 -22.69
CA THR A 4 -67.69 11.88 -21.99
C THR A 4 -67.96 11.78 -20.50
N ALA A 5 -69.07 11.14 -20.11
CA ALA A 5 -69.40 10.91 -18.70
C ALA A 5 -68.43 9.93 -18.01
N ALA A 6 -67.96 8.91 -18.73
CA ALA A 6 -66.96 7.99 -18.20
C ALA A 6 -65.59 8.68 -17.97
N ALA A 7 -65.15 9.52 -18.91
CA ALA A 7 -63.89 10.25 -18.78
C ALA A 7 -63.89 11.24 -17.60
N THR A 8 -65.00 11.95 -17.36
CA THR A 8 -65.11 12.88 -16.22
C THR A 8 -65.14 12.14 -14.89
N ALA A 9 -65.79 10.97 -14.82
CA ALA A 9 -65.81 10.14 -13.61
C ALA A 9 -64.40 9.62 -13.25
N VAL A 10 -63.64 9.14 -14.24
CA VAL A 10 -62.25 8.69 -14.03
C VAL A 10 -61.35 9.85 -13.61
N GLY A 11 -61.48 11.02 -14.24
CA GLY A 11 -60.73 12.22 -13.87
C GLY A 11 -61.03 12.68 -12.43
N ALA A 12 -62.28 12.64 -12.01
CA ALA A 12 -62.68 12.96 -10.64
C ALA A 12 -62.13 11.95 -9.62
N ALA A 13 -62.17 10.65 -9.94
CA ALA A 13 -61.60 9.61 -9.10
C ALA A 13 -60.08 9.74 -8.95
N ALA A 14 -59.35 10.01 -10.03
CA ALA A 14 -57.92 10.24 -10.02
C ALA A 14 -57.54 11.48 -9.19
N LEU A 15 -58.30 12.57 -9.33
CA LEU A 15 -58.09 13.78 -8.54
C LEU A 15 -58.35 13.53 -7.05
N HIS A 16 -59.38 12.76 -6.72
CA HIS A 16 -59.68 12.40 -5.33
C HIS A 16 -58.58 11.54 -4.71
N ALA A 17 -58.05 10.56 -5.45
CA ALA A 17 -56.92 9.74 -5.01
C ALA A 17 -55.64 10.58 -4.80
N ALA A 18 -55.33 11.49 -5.73
CA ALA A 18 -54.18 12.39 -5.61
C ALA A 18 -54.33 13.34 -4.40
N HIS A 19 -55.55 13.82 -4.12
CA HIS A 19 -55.82 14.65 -2.96
C HIS A 19 -55.70 13.85 -1.65
N GLY A 20 -56.16 12.60 -1.63
CA GLY A 20 -55.99 11.67 -0.52
C GLY A 20 -54.51 11.43 -0.21
N LEU A 21 -53.70 11.15 -1.24
CA LEU A 21 -52.25 10.94 -1.10
C LEU A 21 -51.54 12.19 -0.59
N ARG A 22 -51.86 13.38 -1.10
CA ARG A 22 -51.30 14.65 -0.59
C ARG A 22 -51.59 14.85 0.90
N LYS A 23 -52.80 14.50 1.34
CA LYS A 23 -53.20 14.58 2.75
C LYS A 23 -52.39 13.60 3.61
N GLN A 24 -52.18 12.37 3.14
CA GLN A 24 -51.37 11.36 3.83
C GLN A 24 -49.89 11.79 3.94
N VAL A 25 -49.30 12.31 2.86
CA VAL A 25 -47.91 12.83 2.88
C VAL A 25 -47.77 14.01 3.83
N ALA A 26 -48.75 14.92 3.86
CA ALA A 26 -48.74 16.03 4.81
C ALA A 26 -48.82 15.53 6.26
N ALA A 27 -49.69 14.56 6.55
CA ALA A 27 -49.80 13.94 7.87
C ALA A 27 -48.49 13.25 8.29
N LEU A 28 -47.89 12.44 7.42
CA LEU A 28 -46.61 11.78 7.68
C LEU A 28 -45.47 12.78 7.92
N ARG A 29 -45.42 13.90 7.19
CA ARG A 29 -44.45 14.97 7.44
C ARG A 29 -44.65 15.61 8.81
N THR A 30 -45.90 15.83 9.23
CA THR A 30 -46.18 16.37 10.57
C THR A 30 -45.82 15.38 11.68
N GLU A 31 -46.10 14.09 11.49
CA GLU A 31 -45.72 13.03 12.43
C GLU A 31 -44.20 12.88 12.53
N LEU A 32 -43.48 12.93 11.40
CA LEU A 32 -42.02 12.84 11.39
C LEU A 32 -41.33 14.07 11.99
N ALA A 33 -41.92 15.27 11.81
CA ALA A 33 -41.46 16.49 12.46
C ALA A 33 -41.72 16.46 13.98
N ALA A 34 -42.89 15.97 14.41
CA ALA A 34 -43.20 15.76 15.82
C ALA A 34 -42.31 14.67 16.44
N GLY A 35 -42.04 13.60 15.68
CA GLY A 35 -41.13 12.52 16.05
C GLY A 35 -39.67 12.98 16.17
N HIS A 36 -39.20 13.91 15.32
CA HIS A 36 -37.88 14.55 15.48
C HIS A 36 -37.80 15.47 16.71
N ALA A 37 -38.92 16.08 17.12
CA ALA A 37 -38.96 16.87 18.34
C ALA A 37 -38.99 16.01 19.62
N LEU A 38 -39.47 14.77 19.53
CA LEU A 38 -39.59 13.81 20.64
C LEU A 38 -38.41 12.82 20.71
N SER A 39 -37.83 12.44 19.57
CA SER A 39 -36.64 11.61 19.47
C SER A 39 -35.40 12.45 19.71
N ALA A 40 -34.90 12.37 20.94
CA ALA A 40 -33.56 12.78 21.35
C ALA A 40 -33.22 14.26 21.05
N SER A 41 -33.69 15.12 21.95
CA SER A 41 -32.74 16.05 22.58
C SER A 41 -31.58 15.20 23.09
N VAL A 42 -30.51 15.10 22.28
CA VAL A 42 -29.18 14.77 22.80
C VAL A 42 -29.01 15.76 23.96
N PRO A 43 -28.91 15.30 25.22
CA PRO A 43 -28.67 16.23 26.30
C PRO A 43 -27.48 17.06 25.85
N PRO A 44 -27.52 18.40 25.92
CA PRO A 44 -26.35 19.18 25.64
C PRO A 44 -25.31 18.66 26.62
N GLN A 45 -24.44 17.76 26.16
CA GLN A 45 -23.21 17.44 26.84
C GLN A 45 -22.65 18.81 27.10
N SER A 46 -22.54 19.12 28.39
CA SER A 46 -22.03 20.38 28.84
C SER A 46 -20.73 20.61 28.11
N ARG A 47 -20.73 21.51 27.13
CA ARG A 47 -19.53 22.17 26.60
C ARG A 47 -18.82 23.01 27.69
N SER A 48 -19.04 22.67 28.96
CA SER A 48 -18.48 23.29 30.15
C SER A 48 -17.07 22.79 30.45
N THR A 49 -16.50 21.91 29.64
CA THR A 49 -15.05 21.73 29.48
C THR A 49 -14.78 21.36 28.02
N ALA A 50 -15.07 22.27 27.09
CA ALA A 50 -14.50 22.16 25.76
C ALA A 50 -12.98 22.33 25.94
N THR A 51 -12.25 21.23 26.20
CA THR A 51 -10.80 21.20 26.04
C THR A 51 -10.53 21.76 24.65
N PRO A 52 -9.89 22.94 24.53
CA PRO A 52 -9.54 23.54 23.27
C PRO A 52 -8.91 22.47 22.38
N ALA A 53 -9.31 22.42 21.11
CA ALA A 53 -8.71 21.47 20.16
C ALA A 53 -7.16 21.60 20.10
N GLU A 54 -6.64 22.75 20.51
CA GLU A 54 -5.21 23.00 20.70
C GLU A 54 -4.59 22.23 21.86
N GLU A 55 -5.27 22.12 23.01
CA GLU A 55 -4.81 21.31 24.15
C GLU A 55 -4.79 19.81 23.78
N ILE A 56 -5.78 19.34 23.02
CA ILE A 56 -5.80 17.95 22.52
C ILE A 56 -4.64 17.72 21.55
N ARG A 57 -4.40 18.64 20.60
CA ARG A 57 -3.28 18.53 19.66
C ARG A 57 -1.92 18.56 20.38
N ALA A 58 -1.77 19.41 21.40
CA ALA A 58 -0.56 19.49 22.20
C ALA A 58 -0.31 18.17 22.96
N ALA A 59 -1.33 17.65 23.65
CA ALA A 59 -1.22 16.39 24.39
C ALA A 59 -0.91 15.18 23.47
N VAL A 60 -1.52 15.13 22.27
CA VAL A 60 -1.24 14.07 21.29
C VAL A 60 0.17 14.21 20.71
N ALA A 61 0.63 15.44 20.42
CA ALA A 61 1.98 15.67 19.93
C ALA A 61 3.05 15.31 20.97
N GLU A 62 2.81 15.64 22.24
CA GLU A 62 3.67 15.24 23.36
C GLU A 62 3.72 13.72 23.52
N ALA A 63 2.57 13.04 23.54
CA ALA A 63 2.52 11.58 23.62
C ALA A 63 3.23 10.88 22.45
N LEU A 64 3.08 11.38 21.22
CA LEU A 64 3.79 10.85 20.05
C LEU A 64 5.30 11.12 20.10
N ALA A 65 5.72 12.25 20.66
CA ALA A 65 7.14 12.56 20.84
C ALA A 65 7.78 11.63 21.87
N GLU A 66 7.11 11.35 22.99
CA GLU A 66 7.55 10.40 24.00
C GLU A 66 7.65 8.96 23.44
N GLU A 67 6.67 8.53 22.65
CA GLU A 67 6.71 7.21 21.98
C GLU A 67 7.89 7.11 21.01
N ARG A 68 8.09 8.14 20.17
CA ARG A 68 9.22 8.19 19.23
C ARG A 68 10.56 8.19 19.96
N GLU A 69 10.68 8.91 21.09
CA GLU A 69 11.91 8.91 21.88
C GLU A 69 12.20 7.54 22.47
N ARG A 70 11.17 6.80 22.89
CA ARG A 70 11.30 5.40 23.34
C ARG A 70 11.82 4.51 22.21
N GLU A 71 11.22 4.59 21.03
CA GLU A 71 11.68 3.82 19.87
C GLU A 71 13.12 4.17 19.46
N LEU A 72 13.50 5.46 19.49
CA LEU A 72 14.87 5.89 19.22
C LEU A 72 15.85 5.44 20.31
N ALA A 73 15.43 5.35 21.57
CA ALA A 73 16.24 4.82 22.65
C ALA A 73 16.48 3.31 22.48
N GLU A 74 15.45 2.56 22.11
CA GLU A 74 15.57 1.13 21.80
C GLU A 74 16.48 0.89 20.59
N ALA A 75 16.33 1.69 19.53
CA ALA A 75 17.22 1.62 18.37
C ALA A 75 18.67 1.94 18.75
N ARG A 76 18.91 2.99 19.55
CA ARG A 76 20.27 3.32 20.05
C ARG A 76 20.85 2.20 20.91
N ALA A 77 20.05 1.59 21.77
CA ALA A 77 20.49 0.47 22.60
C ALA A 77 20.82 -0.76 21.76
N PHE A 78 20.00 -1.07 20.74
CA PHE A 78 20.25 -2.16 19.81
C PHE A 78 21.58 -1.96 19.06
N TRP A 79 21.80 -0.77 18.50
CA TRP A 79 23.05 -0.45 17.80
C TRP A 79 24.26 -0.46 18.72
N ALA A 80 24.14 0.08 19.93
CA ALA A 80 25.22 0.03 20.92
C ALA A 80 25.57 -1.41 21.33
N ALA A 81 24.57 -2.29 21.46
CA ALA A 81 24.79 -3.70 21.75
C ALA A 81 25.44 -4.44 20.58
N GLN A 82 25.12 -4.06 19.34
CA GLN A 82 25.75 -4.61 18.15
C GLN A 82 27.21 -4.14 18.03
N GLU A 83 27.48 -2.85 18.19
CA GLU A 83 28.85 -2.30 18.20
C GLU A 83 29.71 -2.96 19.29
N ALA A 84 29.14 -3.22 20.48
CA ALA A 84 29.86 -3.91 21.55
C ALA A 84 30.19 -5.37 21.21
N ARG A 85 29.34 -6.05 20.41
CA ARG A 85 29.63 -7.41 19.90
C ARG A 85 30.70 -7.35 18.82
N ASP A 86 30.57 -6.44 17.86
CA ASP A 86 31.56 -6.25 16.79
C ASP A 86 32.94 -5.88 17.37
N ALA A 87 32.99 -5.04 18.41
CA ALA A 87 34.22 -4.69 19.12
C ALA A 87 34.81 -5.85 19.95
N ALA A 88 33.97 -6.77 20.44
CA ALA A 88 34.41 -7.96 21.17
C ALA A 88 34.91 -9.07 20.22
N ASP A 89 34.29 -9.20 19.05
CA ASP A 89 34.66 -10.13 17.99
C ASP A 89 35.83 -9.61 17.13
N ALA A 90 36.17 -8.32 17.25
CA ALA A 90 37.38 -7.76 16.67
C ALA A 90 38.61 -8.45 17.30
N PRO A 91 39.46 -9.15 16.51
CA PRO A 91 40.65 -9.80 17.03
C PRO A 91 41.55 -8.74 17.68
N SER A 92 41.84 -8.90 18.97
CA SER A 92 42.68 -7.99 19.76
C SER A 92 44.09 -7.85 19.15
N LEU A 93 44.27 -6.88 18.26
CA LEU A 93 45.58 -6.52 17.68
C LEU A 93 46.57 -5.95 18.70
N LEU A 94 46.14 -5.75 19.96
CA LEU A 94 46.99 -5.27 21.07
C LEU A 94 47.07 -6.24 22.26
N GLY A 95 46.50 -7.45 22.15
CA GLY A 95 46.52 -8.48 23.20
C GLY A 95 47.56 -9.58 22.99
N GLY A 96 48.21 -9.63 21.83
CA GLY A 96 49.14 -10.70 21.43
C GLY A 96 50.52 -10.68 22.11
N LEU A 97 50.80 -9.73 23.02
CA LEU A 97 52.15 -9.52 23.57
C LEU A 97 52.34 -9.92 25.04
N SER A 98 51.37 -10.59 25.69
CA SER A 98 51.52 -10.94 27.12
C SER A 98 51.12 -12.37 27.50
N GLY A 99 51.00 -13.30 26.54
CA GLY A 99 50.39 -14.61 26.83
C GLY A 99 50.93 -15.86 26.14
N LEU A 100 52.10 -15.82 25.48
CA LEU A 100 52.68 -17.05 24.92
C LEU A 100 53.87 -17.50 25.77
N GLY A 101 53.60 -18.54 26.56
CA GLY A 101 54.62 -19.35 27.20
C GLY A 101 55.61 -19.95 26.19
N ASP A 102 56.74 -20.37 26.75
CA ASP A 102 58.03 -20.71 26.15
C ASP A 102 58.06 -21.84 25.09
N ASP A 103 56.93 -22.23 24.49
CA ASP A 103 56.83 -23.41 23.60
C ASP A 103 56.00 -23.19 22.32
N ALA A 104 55.73 -21.95 21.91
CA ALA A 104 55.25 -21.68 20.55
C ALA A 104 56.45 -21.61 19.60
N PRO A 105 56.48 -22.37 18.48
CA PRO A 105 57.56 -22.26 17.51
C PRO A 105 57.56 -20.84 16.94
N TYR A 106 58.48 -20.01 17.44
CA TYR A 106 58.75 -18.69 16.91
C TYR A 106 59.12 -18.84 15.44
N TYR A 107 58.17 -18.51 14.57
CA TYR A 107 58.44 -18.39 13.15
C TYR A 107 59.15 -17.04 12.95
N LEU A 108 60.47 -17.05 13.19
CA LEU A 108 61.34 -15.97 12.77
C LEU A 108 61.56 -16.13 11.26
N PRO A 109 61.10 -15.16 10.44
CA PRO A 109 61.38 -15.18 9.01
C PRO A 109 62.88 -15.32 8.81
N ARG A 110 63.29 -16.28 8.00
CA ARG A 110 64.69 -16.48 7.65
C ARG A 110 65.06 -15.36 6.68
N GLN A 111 66.31 -14.92 6.65
CA GLN A 111 66.76 -13.92 5.65
C GLN A 111 66.46 -14.35 4.20
N ALA A 112 66.31 -15.65 3.93
CA ALA A 112 65.89 -16.17 2.63
C ALA A 112 64.44 -15.81 2.26
N ASP A 113 63.58 -15.50 3.24
CA ASP A 113 62.17 -15.14 3.03
C ASP A 113 62.01 -13.68 2.54
N PHE A 114 63.09 -12.88 2.58
CA PHE A 114 63.14 -11.52 2.03
C PHE A 114 63.77 -11.44 0.63
N ALA A 115 64.34 -12.54 0.13
CA ALA A 115 64.90 -12.59 -1.22
C ALA A 115 63.77 -12.51 -2.26
N GLY A 116 63.66 -11.37 -2.96
CA GLY A 116 62.60 -11.09 -3.93
C GLY A 116 61.67 -9.92 -3.56
N LEU A 117 61.73 -9.42 -2.33
CA LEU A 117 61.04 -8.16 -1.94
C LEU A 117 61.88 -6.92 -2.27
N GLU A 118 63.18 -7.09 -2.52
CA GLU A 118 64.11 -6.01 -2.90
C GLU A 118 63.80 -5.42 -4.29
N SER A 119 63.20 -6.21 -5.19
CA SER A 119 62.69 -5.71 -6.49
C SER A 119 61.36 -4.99 -6.35
N MET A 120 60.54 -5.35 -5.35
CA MET A 120 59.27 -4.67 -5.08
C MET A 120 59.46 -3.30 -4.44
N ASP A 121 60.55 -3.05 -3.72
CA ASP A 121 60.86 -1.73 -3.15
C ASP A 121 61.29 -0.72 -4.22
N LEU A 122 61.98 -1.20 -5.27
CA LEU A 122 62.34 -0.38 -6.43
C LEU A 122 61.14 -0.16 -7.37
N GLU A 123 60.34 -1.20 -7.64
CA GLU A 123 59.07 -1.08 -8.39
C GLU A 123 58.03 -0.23 -7.65
N ALA A 124 57.99 -0.27 -6.31
CA ALA A 124 57.08 0.57 -5.52
C ALA A 124 57.51 2.05 -5.51
N ALA A 125 58.82 2.31 -5.51
CA ALA A 125 59.34 3.67 -5.65
C ALA A 125 59.05 4.24 -7.05
N GLU A 126 59.29 3.46 -8.11
CA GLU A 126 58.97 3.85 -9.49
C GLU A 126 57.46 4.01 -9.71
N ALA A 127 56.62 3.12 -9.17
CA ALA A 127 55.16 3.21 -9.28
C ALA A 127 54.60 4.42 -8.52
N MET A 128 55.25 4.86 -7.45
CA MET A 128 54.81 6.00 -6.65
C MET A 128 55.25 7.34 -7.27
N GLU A 129 56.37 7.36 -8.00
CA GLU A 129 56.77 8.48 -8.87
C GLU A 129 55.86 8.56 -10.11
N GLU A 130 55.48 7.42 -10.71
CA GLU A 130 54.50 7.34 -11.80
C GLU A 130 53.10 7.79 -11.36
N LEU A 131 52.67 7.43 -10.14
CA LEU A 131 51.39 7.87 -9.58
C LEU A 131 51.37 9.39 -9.29
N ALA A 132 52.51 9.97 -8.91
CA ALA A 132 52.65 11.41 -8.73
C ALA A 132 52.57 12.17 -10.07
N GLU A 133 53.24 11.66 -11.12
CA GLU A 133 53.12 12.22 -12.47
C GLU A 133 51.71 12.09 -13.06
N LEU A 134 51.01 10.98 -12.79
CA LEU A 134 49.60 10.79 -13.17
C LEU A 134 48.66 11.73 -12.40
N SER A 135 48.94 12.00 -11.12
CA SER A 135 48.18 12.97 -10.33
C SER A 135 48.36 14.41 -10.84
N GLU A 136 49.55 14.78 -11.30
CA GLU A 136 49.80 16.09 -11.90
C GLU A 136 49.19 16.21 -13.30
N ARG A 137 49.19 15.13 -14.10
CA ARG A 137 48.48 15.09 -15.40
C ARG A 137 46.96 15.16 -15.25
N THR A 138 46.38 14.42 -14.30
CA THR A 138 44.93 14.42 -14.05
C THR A 138 44.41 15.76 -13.53
N LEU A 139 45.21 16.51 -12.77
CA LEU A 139 44.90 17.89 -12.38
C LEU A 139 44.98 18.87 -13.55
N ALA A 140 45.84 18.63 -14.54
CA ALA A 140 45.96 19.43 -15.77
C ALA A 140 44.88 19.07 -16.83
N GLU A 141 44.41 17.82 -16.84
CA GLU A 141 43.37 17.33 -17.75
C GLU A 141 41.95 17.66 -17.26
N HIS A 142 41.76 17.94 -15.96
CA HIS A 142 40.44 18.31 -15.42
C HIS A 142 39.92 19.71 -15.85
N GLU A 143 40.72 20.51 -16.56
CA GLU A 143 40.24 21.74 -17.23
C GLU A 143 39.78 21.52 -18.68
N ILE A 144 40.00 20.35 -19.30
CA ILE A 144 39.61 20.13 -20.71
C ILE A 144 39.10 18.69 -20.92
N GLY A 145 37.77 18.55 -20.97
CA GLY A 145 37.12 17.57 -21.84
C GLY A 145 36.86 16.19 -21.25
N GLU A 146 35.58 15.97 -20.93
CA GLU A 146 34.80 14.88 -21.53
C GLU A 146 35.33 13.43 -21.39
N LEU A 147 34.71 12.69 -20.46
CA LEU A 147 34.23 11.31 -20.62
C LEU A 147 34.99 10.47 -21.66
N THR A 148 35.80 9.51 -21.24
CA THR A 148 35.87 8.11 -21.75
C THR A 148 37.00 7.35 -21.02
N ASP A 149 36.74 6.08 -20.69
CA ASP A 149 37.65 5.04 -20.16
C ASP A 149 37.98 4.97 -18.66
N LEU A 150 37.16 4.21 -17.94
CA LEU A 150 37.56 3.43 -16.76
C LEU A 150 37.54 1.93 -17.12
N PRO A 151 38.47 1.11 -16.59
CA PRO A 151 38.72 -0.26 -17.04
C PRO A 151 37.61 -1.23 -16.61
N GLU A 152 37.29 -2.17 -17.51
CA GLU A 152 36.33 -3.27 -17.35
C GLU A 152 36.51 -4.02 -16.02
N ILE A 153 35.59 -3.77 -15.09
CA ILE A 153 35.37 -4.65 -13.95
C ILE A 153 34.50 -5.80 -14.45
N ALA A 154 35.15 -6.94 -14.70
CA ALA A 154 34.61 -8.29 -14.82
C ALA A 154 33.27 -8.41 -15.59
N GLU A 155 33.35 -8.89 -16.84
CA GLU A 155 32.22 -9.45 -17.58
C GLU A 155 31.48 -10.50 -16.72
N PHE A 156 30.46 -10.07 -15.99
CA PHE A 156 29.32 -10.93 -15.72
C PHE A 156 28.72 -11.27 -17.08
N PRO A 157 28.28 -12.53 -17.33
CA PRO A 157 27.68 -12.88 -18.62
C PRO A 157 26.59 -11.87 -18.91
N GLU A 158 26.69 -11.13 -20.04
CA GLU A 158 25.79 -10.04 -20.35
C GLU A 158 24.36 -10.48 -20.07
N ASP A 159 23.75 -9.88 -19.04
CA ASP A 159 22.41 -10.27 -18.62
C ASP A 159 21.50 -10.09 -19.83
N SER A 160 20.79 -11.17 -20.20
CA SER A 160 19.85 -11.18 -21.32
C SER A 160 19.01 -9.88 -21.31
N PRO A 161 18.75 -9.26 -22.47
CA PRO A 161 18.07 -7.96 -22.56
C PRO A 161 16.73 -7.93 -21.81
N GLU A 162 16.08 -9.08 -21.68
CA GLU A 162 14.85 -9.27 -20.91
C GLU A 162 15.07 -9.15 -19.39
N LEU A 163 16.19 -9.65 -18.88
CA LEU A 163 16.57 -9.61 -17.47
C LEU A 163 17.09 -8.22 -17.07
N ALA A 164 17.84 -7.56 -17.96
CA ALA A 164 18.20 -6.15 -17.81
C ALA A 164 16.95 -5.24 -17.80
N ALA A 165 15.99 -5.49 -18.69
CA ALA A 165 14.71 -4.78 -18.71
C ALA A 165 13.86 -5.07 -17.45
N ALA A 166 13.88 -6.30 -16.93
CA ALA A 166 13.20 -6.64 -15.69
C ALA A 166 13.81 -5.93 -14.47
N ARG A 167 15.14 -5.82 -14.39
CA ARG A 167 15.82 -5.06 -13.32
C ARG A 167 15.52 -3.57 -13.38
N ARG A 168 15.45 -2.97 -14.58
CA ARG A 168 15.03 -1.56 -14.78
C ARG A 168 13.59 -1.29 -14.33
N ARG A 169 12.74 -2.32 -14.28
CA ARG A 169 11.35 -2.24 -13.79
C ARG A 169 11.22 -2.49 -12.29
N HIS A 170 12.32 -2.82 -11.59
CA HIS A 170 12.28 -3.05 -10.16
C HIS A 170 12.28 -1.72 -9.40
N PRO A 171 11.45 -1.54 -8.35
CA PRO A 171 11.34 -0.28 -7.62
C PRO A 171 12.64 0.24 -6.99
N SER A 172 13.63 -0.62 -6.80
CA SER A 172 14.94 -0.26 -6.26
C SER A 172 15.94 0.19 -7.33
N HIS A 173 15.56 0.19 -8.61
CA HIS A 173 16.43 0.63 -9.70
C HIS A 173 16.41 2.16 -9.80
N PRO A 174 17.57 2.83 -9.97
CA PRO A 174 17.63 4.31 -10.01
C PRO A 174 16.79 4.92 -11.14
N ASP A 175 16.69 4.23 -12.27
CA ASP A 175 15.85 4.66 -13.41
C ASP A 175 14.38 4.24 -13.31
N PHE A 176 13.94 3.68 -12.18
CA PHE A 176 12.55 3.32 -11.98
C PHE A 176 11.70 4.59 -11.82
N ILE A 177 10.95 4.92 -12.86
CA ILE A 177 9.92 5.95 -12.80
C ILE A 177 8.60 5.23 -12.54
N PRO A 178 7.96 5.42 -11.36
CA PRO A 178 6.64 4.86 -11.12
C PRO A 178 5.70 5.33 -12.21
N VAL A 179 5.09 4.37 -12.93
CA VAL A 179 4.04 4.71 -13.90
C VAL A 179 2.88 5.29 -13.10
N GLN A 180 2.74 6.62 -13.11
CA GLN A 180 1.59 7.28 -12.53
C GLN A 180 0.38 7.05 -13.44
N THR A 181 -0.23 5.88 -13.34
CA THR A 181 -1.60 5.71 -13.82
C THR A 181 -2.48 6.69 -13.03
N PRO A 182 -3.22 7.59 -13.69
CA PRO A 182 -4.01 8.60 -12.99
C PRO A 182 -5.08 7.92 -12.15
N VAL A 183 -4.84 7.82 -10.84
CA VAL A 183 -5.69 7.13 -9.85
C VAL A 183 -7.13 7.64 -9.88
N VAL A 184 -7.34 8.89 -10.26
CA VAL A 184 -8.67 9.50 -10.41
C VAL A 184 -9.49 8.82 -11.51
N THR A 185 -8.86 8.48 -12.64
CA THR A 185 -9.56 7.81 -13.75
C THR A 185 -9.96 6.37 -13.41
N ASP A 186 -9.22 5.71 -12.52
CA ASP A 186 -9.45 4.33 -12.13
C ASP A 186 -10.64 4.21 -11.16
N HIS A 187 -10.79 5.20 -10.27
CA HIS A 187 -11.94 5.30 -9.37
C HIS A 187 -13.25 5.54 -10.13
N GLU A 188 -13.30 6.54 -11.01
CA GLU A 188 -14.48 6.84 -11.82
C GLU A 188 -14.86 5.65 -12.72
N ARG A 189 -13.87 5.01 -13.34
CA ARG A 189 -14.07 3.80 -14.15
C ARG A 189 -14.64 2.66 -13.32
N THR A 190 -14.12 2.44 -12.12
CA THR A 190 -14.62 1.40 -11.20
C THR A 190 -16.06 1.70 -10.77
N VAL A 191 -16.39 2.94 -10.41
CA VAL A 191 -17.76 3.34 -10.03
C VAL A 191 -18.73 3.12 -11.17
N ASN A 192 -18.42 3.63 -12.37
CA ASN A 192 -19.28 3.44 -13.55
C ASN A 192 -19.48 1.95 -13.86
N ARG A 193 -18.44 1.13 -13.69
CA ARG A 193 -18.55 -0.32 -13.93
C ARG A 193 -19.41 -1.01 -12.89
N LEU A 194 -19.32 -0.62 -11.62
CA LEU A 194 -20.19 -1.15 -10.56
C LEU A 194 -21.65 -0.76 -10.78
N GLU A 195 -21.93 0.46 -11.24
CA GLU A 195 -23.27 0.90 -11.62
C GLU A 195 -23.81 0.08 -12.79
N GLU A 196 -23.01 -0.13 -13.84
CA GLU A 196 -23.42 -0.93 -15.00
C GLU A 196 -23.71 -2.39 -14.63
N LEU A 197 -22.87 -3.01 -13.79
CA LEU A 197 -23.11 -4.37 -13.28
C LEU A 197 -24.41 -4.47 -12.49
N ALA A 198 -24.74 -3.42 -11.72
CA ALA A 198 -25.97 -3.36 -10.95
C ALA A 198 -27.21 -3.14 -11.83
N ASP A 199 -27.14 -2.21 -12.79
CA ASP A 199 -28.23 -1.91 -13.71
C ASP A 199 -28.56 -3.09 -14.63
N THR A 200 -27.54 -3.82 -15.07
CA THR A 200 -27.68 -5.02 -15.90
C THR A 200 -28.06 -6.26 -15.10
N ALA A 201 -27.99 -6.20 -13.76
CA ALA A 201 -28.10 -7.34 -12.87
C ALA A 201 -27.24 -8.52 -13.33
N THR A 202 -25.98 -8.23 -13.68
CA THR A 202 -25.08 -9.27 -14.20
C THR A 202 -24.80 -10.30 -13.11
N GLU A 203 -24.98 -11.57 -13.46
CA GLU A 203 -24.79 -12.69 -12.54
C GLU A 203 -23.32 -12.87 -12.14
N LEU A 204 -23.12 -13.11 -10.87
CA LEU A 204 -21.84 -13.55 -10.34
C LEU A 204 -21.65 -15.04 -10.63
N THR A 205 -20.47 -15.42 -11.09
CA THR A 205 -20.14 -16.79 -11.53
C THR A 205 -19.09 -17.45 -10.65
N ASP A 206 -18.15 -16.68 -10.10
CA ASP A 206 -17.09 -17.21 -9.25
C ASP A 206 -16.69 -16.20 -8.16
N VAL A 207 -16.34 -16.73 -6.98
CA VAL A 207 -15.83 -15.96 -5.85
C VAL A 207 -14.66 -16.72 -5.24
N ARG A 208 -13.51 -16.06 -5.20
CA ARG A 208 -12.26 -16.61 -4.67
C ARG A 208 -11.78 -15.71 -3.53
N PRO A 209 -12.11 -16.07 -2.28
CA PRO A 209 -11.58 -15.37 -1.13
C PRO A 209 -10.07 -15.54 -1.03
N GLY A 210 -9.34 -14.46 -0.77
CA GLY A 210 -7.89 -14.49 -0.63
C GLY A 210 -7.45 -15.24 0.64
N PRO A 211 -6.39 -16.06 0.60
CA PRO A 211 -5.80 -16.62 1.82
C PRO A 211 -5.25 -15.49 2.71
N LEU A 212 -5.45 -15.58 4.03
CA LEU A 212 -4.82 -14.72 5.03
C LEU A 212 -5.03 -13.20 4.86
N GLY A 213 -6.19 -12.77 4.37
CA GLY A 213 -6.44 -11.34 4.16
C GLY A 213 -5.65 -10.79 2.97
N THR A 214 -5.56 -11.57 1.89
CA THR A 214 -5.17 -11.09 0.56
C THR A 214 -6.41 -10.69 -0.26
N LEU A 215 -6.20 -10.18 -1.47
CA LEU A 215 -7.28 -9.71 -2.34
C LEU A 215 -8.30 -10.82 -2.62
N ASP A 216 -9.58 -10.49 -2.46
CA ASP A 216 -10.69 -11.32 -2.91
C ASP A 216 -10.99 -11.04 -4.38
N VAL A 217 -11.30 -12.08 -5.15
CA VAL A 217 -11.61 -11.98 -6.59
C VAL A 217 -13.04 -12.45 -6.86
N TYR A 218 -13.83 -11.61 -7.53
CA TYR A 218 -15.22 -11.86 -7.90
C TYR A 218 -15.34 -11.80 -9.42
N VAL A 219 -15.93 -12.83 -10.04
CA VAL A 219 -16.04 -12.94 -11.49
C VAL A 219 -17.51 -12.92 -11.90
N PHE A 220 -17.86 -12.03 -12.83
CA PHE A 220 -19.20 -11.86 -13.37
C PHE A 220 -19.35 -12.58 -14.72
N ALA A 221 -20.59 -12.89 -15.10
CA ALA A 221 -20.92 -13.63 -16.31
C ALA A 221 -20.50 -12.90 -17.60
N ASP A 222 -20.38 -11.57 -17.55
CA ASP A 222 -19.91 -10.74 -18.65
C ASP A 222 -18.37 -10.72 -18.80
N GLY A 223 -17.66 -11.47 -17.96
CA GLY A 223 -16.19 -11.53 -17.91
C GLY A 223 -15.56 -10.48 -17.00
N THR A 224 -16.34 -9.58 -16.40
CA THR A 224 -15.81 -8.58 -15.45
C THR A 224 -15.25 -9.26 -14.22
N THR A 225 -14.12 -8.77 -13.75
CA THR A 225 -13.49 -9.21 -12.52
C THR A 225 -13.37 -8.05 -11.55
N LEU A 226 -13.84 -8.24 -10.31
CA LEU A 226 -13.60 -7.30 -9.21
C LEU A 226 -12.52 -7.88 -8.31
N CYS A 227 -11.41 -7.16 -8.21
CA CYS A 227 -10.37 -7.40 -7.22
C CYS A 227 -10.62 -6.42 -6.08
N MET A 228 -10.86 -6.94 -4.88
CA MET A 228 -11.10 -6.10 -3.70
C MET A 228 -10.17 -6.48 -2.56
N THR A 229 -9.65 -5.45 -1.88
CA THR A 229 -8.92 -5.65 -0.62
C THR A 229 -9.84 -6.33 0.40
N PRO A 230 -9.27 -7.15 1.29
CA PRO A 230 -10.00 -8.18 2.01
C PRO A 230 -11.20 -7.58 2.71
N GLY A 231 -12.38 -8.06 2.33
CA GLY A 231 -13.60 -7.81 3.07
C GLY A 231 -13.71 -8.75 4.27
N HIS A 232 -14.84 -8.68 4.95
CA HIS A 232 -15.18 -9.66 5.99
C HIS A 232 -15.27 -11.06 5.36
N ARG A 233 -14.30 -11.93 5.65
CA ARG A 233 -14.12 -13.25 5.01
C ARG A 233 -15.39 -14.10 5.02
N GLU A 234 -16.14 -14.07 6.11
CA GLU A 234 -17.43 -14.77 6.25
C GLU A 234 -18.40 -14.40 5.13
N THR A 235 -18.42 -13.14 4.73
CA THR A 235 -19.32 -12.63 3.70
C THR A 235 -18.94 -13.15 2.30
N ALA A 236 -17.65 -13.20 2.00
CA ALA A 236 -17.12 -13.77 0.76
C ALA A 236 -17.37 -15.28 0.69
N GLU A 237 -17.16 -16.00 1.81
CA GLU A 237 -17.44 -17.43 1.93
C GLU A 237 -18.93 -17.72 1.75
N ARG A 238 -19.82 -16.91 2.34
CA ARG A 238 -21.28 -17.02 2.14
C ARG A 238 -21.69 -16.84 0.68
N LEU A 239 -21.06 -15.91 -0.04
CA LEU A 239 -21.32 -15.69 -1.46
C LEU A 239 -20.83 -16.89 -2.30
N ALA A 240 -19.65 -17.43 -1.99
CA ALA A 240 -19.12 -18.63 -2.62
C ALA A 240 -19.97 -19.88 -2.32
N ASP A 241 -20.49 -20.01 -1.10
CA ASP A 241 -21.43 -21.07 -0.71
C ASP A 241 -22.76 -20.93 -1.48
N ALA A 242 -23.25 -19.72 -1.67
CA ALA A 242 -24.45 -19.46 -2.46
C ALA A 242 -24.28 -19.90 -3.92
N LEU A 243 -23.13 -19.59 -4.54
CA LEU A 243 -22.79 -20.06 -5.88
C LEU A 243 -22.70 -21.59 -5.94
N ARG A 244 -22.05 -22.23 -4.96
CA ARG A 244 -21.97 -23.69 -4.87
C ARG A 244 -23.34 -24.36 -4.67
N ALA A 245 -24.29 -23.66 -4.04
CA ALA A 245 -25.68 -24.09 -3.90
C ALA A 245 -26.53 -23.86 -5.17
N GLY A 246 -25.93 -23.33 -6.25
CA GLY A 246 -26.62 -23.06 -7.52
C GLY A 246 -27.45 -21.78 -7.53
N ARG A 247 -27.25 -20.88 -6.56
CA ARG A 247 -27.81 -19.52 -6.63
C ARG A 247 -26.96 -18.67 -7.57
N GLN A 248 -27.59 -17.65 -8.15
CA GLN A 248 -26.95 -16.67 -9.03
C GLN A 248 -27.01 -15.29 -8.35
N PRO A 249 -26.02 -14.95 -7.51
CA PRO A 249 -25.98 -13.65 -6.88
C PRO A 249 -25.80 -12.55 -7.93
N VAL A 250 -26.49 -11.43 -7.76
CA VAL A 250 -26.31 -10.24 -8.61
C VAL A 250 -25.96 -9.04 -7.74
N LEU A 251 -25.12 -8.15 -8.25
CA LEU A 251 -24.84 -6.87 -7.61
C LEU A 251 -26.10 -6.00 -7.70
N LEU A 252 -26.59 -5.50 -6.57
CA LEU A 252 -27.72 -4.56 -6.52
C LEU A 252 -27.27 -3.10 -6.53
N GLY A 253 -26.02 -2.86 -6.14
CA GLY A 253 -25.45 -1.52 -6.10
C GLY A 253 -24.18 -1.48 -5.27
N GLY A 254 -23.36 -0.48 -5.56
CA GLY A 254 -22.17 -0.13 -4.80
C GLY A 254 -22.18 1.36 -4.47
N SER A 255 -21.79 1.71 -3.25
CA SER A 255 -21.53 3.11 -2.88
C SER A 255 -20.09 3.24 -2.40
N GLY A 256 -19.36 4.24 -2.91
CA GLY A 256 -17.98 4.51 -2.50
C GLY A 256 -17.80 5.86 -1.83
N VAL A 257 -16.96 5.94 -0.80
CA VAL A 257 -16.51 7.21 -0.18
C VAL A 257 -15.01 7.11 0.10
N SER A 258 -14.23 8.05 -0.45
CA SER A 258 -12.78 8.15 -0.21
C SER A 258 -11.99 6.85 -0.44
N GLY A 259 -12.38 6.07 -1.45
CA GLY A 259 -11.71 4.81 -1.83
C GLY A 259 -12.34 3.55 -1.22
N ALA A 260 -13.04 3.66 -0.09
CA ALA A 260 -13.79 2.56 0.49
C ALA A 260 -15.13 2.36 -0.22
N TYR A 261 -15.59 1.11 -0.30
CA TYR A 261 -16.81 0.69 -0.99
C TYR A 261 -17.69 -0.18 -0.09
N ALA A 262 -19.00 0.04 -0.19
CA ALA A 262 -20.03 -0.85 0.31
C ALA A 262 -20.78 -1.44 -0.89
N LEU A 263 -20.73 -2.76 -1.05
CA LEU A 263 -21.37 -3.51 -2.13
C LEU A 263 -22.52 -4.35 -1.57
N THR A 264 -23.65 -4.36 -2.25
CA THR A 264 -24.80 -5.18 -1.89
C THR A 264 -25.06 -6.22 -2.96
N PHE A 265 -24.99 -7.49 -2.60
CA PHE A 265 -25.35 -8.61 -3.46
C PHE A 265 -26.68 -9.19 -3.03
N SER A 266 -27.58 -9.45 -3.98
CA SER A 266 -28.72 -10.32 -3.72
C SER A 266 -28.30 -11.78 -3.87
N CYS A 267 -28.82 -12.66 -3.04
CA CYS A 267 -28.58 -14.11 -3.04
C CYS A 267 -29.91 -14.86 -2.98
N GLY A 268 -30.84 -14.51 -3.87
CA GLY A 268 -32.22 -15.00 -3.82
C GLY A 268 -33.05 -14.18 -2.83
N GLU A 269 -33.44 -14.78 -1.70
CA GLU A 269 -34.25 -14.11 -0.66
C GLU A 269 -33.42 -13.27 0.32
N ASP A 270 -32.11 -13.54 0.40
CA ASP A 270 -31.19 -12.85 1.31
C ASP A 270 -30.32 -11.83 0.58
N ASN A 271 -29.91 -10.79 1.29
CA ASN A 271 -28.90 -9.85 0.82
C ASN A 271 -27.59 -10.01 1.61
N VAL A 272 -26.49 -9.84 0.90
CA VAL A 272 -25.13 -9.96 1.41
C VAL A 272 -24.42 -8.62 1.21
N TYR A 273 -23.90 -8.07 2.30
CA TYR A 273 -23.29 -6.73 2.32
C TYR A 273 -21.78 -6.85 2.53
N ILE A 274 -20.99 -6.36 1.58
CA ILE A 274 -19.54 -6.41 1.61
C ILE A 274 -19.00 -4.99 1.78
N LEU A 275 -18.09 -4.82 2.75
CA LEU A 275 -17.30 -3.62 2.91
C LEU A 275 -15.88 -3.92 2.42
N ALA A 276 -15.36 -3.06 1.56
CA ALA A 276 -14.01 -3.18 1.01
C ALA A 276 -13.30 -1.83 1.06
N ASP A 277 -12.04 -1.80 1.47
CA ASP A 277 -11.24 -0.56 1.51
C ASP A 277 -10.84 -0.06 0.11
N ARG A 278 -10.85 -0.97 -0.86
CA ARG A 278 -10.53 -0.69 -2.26
C ARG A 278 -11.15 -1.76 -3.15
N VAL A 279 -11.67 -1.32 -4.29
CA VAL A 279 -12.20 -2.18 -5.35
C VAL A 279 -11.57 -1.73 -6.66
N ILE A 280 -11.16 -2.70 -7.46
CA ILE A 280 -10.66 -2.48 -8.82
C ILE A 280 -11.47 -3.37 -9.75
N ALA A 281 -12.12 -2.76 -10.74
CA ALA A 281 -12.82 -3.48 -11.79
C ALA A 281 -11.93 -3.64 -13.03
N SER A 282 -11.66 -4.88 -13.42
CA SER A 282 -10.98 -5.22 -14.66
C SER A 282 -11.95 -5.91 -15.62
N PHE A 283 -11.81 -5.62 -16.92
CA PHE A 283 -12.61 -6.18 -18.01
C PHE A 283 -11.71 -6.57 -19.18
#